data_AF-A0A2I0CNQ0-F1
#
_entry.id   AF-A0A2I0CNQ0-F1
#
_cell.length_a   1.000
_cell.length_b   1.000
_cell.length_c   1.000
_cell.angle_alpha   90.00
_cell.angle_beta   90.00
_cell.angle_gamma   90.00
#
_symmetry.space_group_name_H-M   'P 1'
#
loop_
_entity.id
_entity.type
_entity.pdbx_description
1 polymer ?
#
loop_
_entity_poly.entity_id
_entity_poly.type
_entity_poly.pdbx_seq_one_letter_code
_entity_poly.pdbx_strand_id
1 'polypeptide(L)'
;MSNLFSGPYFDHVMAQEPLRSAEYFTHGSSAMLFRRDGQLYRLTTDGRGHCFLSEQSAKGNPHVVRVIQDFGPVAPADDAYLDDEFYWLAQVEWLQPVDPTSTEGARLTELFTQLTDGELVEHEHRAQFLERCSQVARNQSEFAPLLNTLIQAAQYLPENDGAVDCNITNVMRRPSTGMIIWSDPIHFTPGYITEAQQIQMNVLRQQVAQ
;
A
#
# COMPACT_ATOMS: atom_id res chain seq x y z
N MET A 1 19.03 -9.44 10.99
CA MET A 1 18.20 -8.62 10.09
C MET A 1 17.38 -7.73 11.01
N SER A 2 17.45 -6.41 10.86
CA SER A 2 16.58 -5.50 11.59
C SER A 2 15.19 -5.59 10.96
N ASN A 3 14.18 -5.88 11.76
CA ASN A 3 12.79 -5.76 11.31
C ASN A 3 12.50 -4.27 11.01
N LEU A 4 11.63 -4.01 10.04
CA LEU A 4 11.21 -2.65 9.70
C LEU A 4 10.45 -2.00 10.87
N PHE A 5 9.65 -2.79 11.59
CA PHE A 5 8.91 -2.34 12.77
C PHE A 5 9.44 -3.00 14.03
N SER A 6 9.41 -2.25 15.12
CA SER A 6 9.77 -2.71 16.44
C SER A 6 9.15 -1.80 17.50
N GLY A 7 8.76 -2.38 18.63
CA GLY A 7 8.20 -1.63 19.74
C GLY A 7 7.03 -2.35 20.39
N PRO A 8 6.51 -1.80 21.50
CA PRO A 8 5.48 -2.46 22.28
C PRO A 8 4.15 -2.64 21.53
N TYR A 9 3.79 -1.72 20.63
CA TYR A 9 2.57 -1.89 19.82
C TYR A 9 2.76 -2.95 18.73
N PHE A 10 3.92 -2.98 18.08
CA PHE A 10 4.27 -4.04 17.15
C PHE A 10 4.26 -5.42 17.84
N ASP A 11 4.89 -5.53 19.02
CA ASP A 11 4.88 -6.76 19.82
C ASP A 11 3.44 -7.17 20.22
N HIS A 12 2.61 -6.19 20.58
CA HIS A 12 1.18 -6.42 20.84
C HIS A 12 0.48 -7.01 19.60
N VAL A 13 0.64 -6.40 18.43
CA VAL A 13 0.03 -6.88 17.18
C VAL A 13 0.49 -8.30 16.85
N MET A 14 1.78 -8.61 17.02
CA MET A 14 2.35 -9.93 16.77
C MET A 14 1.86 -11.00 17.76
N ALA A 15 1.39 -10.61 18.95
CA ALA A 15 0.82 -11.52 19.94
C ALA A 15 -0.67 -11.84 19.69
N GLN A 16 -1.37 -11.08 18.84
CA GLN A 16 -2.80 -11.22 18.58
C GLN A 16 -3.09 -11.97 17.27
N GLU A 17 -4.27 -12.58 17.20
CA GLU A 17 -4.79 -13.08 15.92
C GLU A 17 -5.05 -11.90 14.95
N PRO A 18 -4.75 -12.03 13.64
CA PRO A 18 -4.30 -13.24 12.95
C PRO A 18 -2.77 -13.45 12.91
N LEU A 19 -1.97 -12.48 13.38
CA LEU A 19 -0.50 -12.55 13.26
C LEU A 19 0.19 -13.43 14.31
N ARG A 20 -0.54 -13.90 15.32
CA ARG A 20 0.01 -14.78 16.35
C ARG A 20 0.68 -16.00 15.72
N SER A 21 1.97 -16.17 15.99
CA SER A 21 2.82 -17.23 15.41
C SER A 21 3.02 -17.14 13.89
N ALA A 22 2.68 -16.02 13.25
CA ALA A 22 2.99 -15.81 11.84
C ALA A 22 4.49 -15.56 11.68
N GLU A 23 5.07 -16.15 10.63
CA GLU A 23 6.48 -16.01 10.30
C GLU A 23 6.70 -14.77 9.46
N TYR A 24 7.74 -13.99 9.78
CA TYR A 24 8.19 -12.92 8.90
C TYR A 24 8.54 -13.50 7.51
N PHE A 25 8.06 -12.85 6.46
CA PHE A 25 8.35 -13.25 5.09
C PHE A 25 9.31 -12.28 4.39
N THR A 26 8.92 -11.02 4.28
CA THR A 26 9.72 -9.96 3.64
C THR A 26 9.19 -8.59 4.09
N HIS A 27 9.85 -7.49 3.72
CA HIS A 27 9.32 -6.14 3.91
C HIS A 27 9.67 -5.23 2.73
N GLY A 28 8.88 -4.18 2.54
CA GLY A 28 9.18 -3.02 1.70
C GLY A 28 9.75 -1.87 2.52
N SER A 29 9.52 -0.63 2.09
CA SER A 29 9.88 0.60 2.81
C SER A 29 8.94 0.92 3.98
N SER A 30 7.65 0.63 3.83
CA SER A 30 6.60 1.00 4.79
C SER A 30 5.70 -0.17 5.21
N ALA A 31 5.99 -1.38 4.75
CA ALA A 31 5.17 -2.56 5.02
C ALA A 31 5.99 -3.82 5.29
N MET A 32 5.54 -4.64 6.25
CA MET A 32 6.04 -5.98 6.51
C MET A 32 5.01 -7.03 6.07
N LEU A 33 5.50 -8.12 5.49
CA LEU A 33 4.69 -9.28 5.11
C LEU A 33 4.95 -10.46 6.03
N PHE A 34 3.89 -11.15 6.42
CA PHE A 34 3.91 -12.31 7.31
C PHE A 34 3.16 -13.49 6.70
N ARG A 35 3.61 -14.70 7.01
CA ARG A 35 3.07 -15.97 6.54
C ARG A 35 2.50 -16.78 7.68
N ARG A 36 1.30 -17.33 7.49
CA ARG A 36 0.74 -18.35 8.39
C ARG A 36 -0.28 -19.20 7.66
N ASP A 37 -0.19 -20.52 7.79
CA ASP A 37 -1.16 -21.47 7.23
C ASP A 37 -1.46 -21.26 5.73
N GLY A 38 -0.44 -20.91 4.95
CA GLY A 38 -0.54 -20.61 3.51
C GLY A 38 -1.14 -19.24 3.17
N GLN A 39 -1.51 -18.44 4.17
CA GLN A 39 -2.03 -17.09 4.05
C GLN A 39 -0.90 -16.07 4.15
N LEU A 40 -1.10 -14.92 3.49
CA LEU A 40 -0.19 -13.79 3.49
C LEU A 40 -0.88 -12.59 4.14
N TYR A 41 -0.21 -11.98 5.10
CA TYR A 41 -0.68 -10.79 5.80
C TYR A 41 0.28 -9.63 5.54
N ARG A 42 -0.29 -8.47 5.25
CA ARG A 42 0.43 -7.21 5.09
C ARG A 42 0.14 -6.32 6.29
N LEU A 43 1.18 -5.97 7.03
CA LEU A 43 1.16 -4.94 8.07
C LEU A 43 1.86 -3.71 7.51
N THR A 44 1.21 -2.54 7.49
CA THR A 44 1.78 -1.29 6.96
C THR A 44 1.53 -0.13 7.90
N THR A 45 2.36 0.91 7.85
CA THR A 45 2.04 2.22 8.43
C THR A 45 1.39 3.17 7.43
N ASP A 46 1.36 2.79 6.14
CA ASP A 46 0.69 3.56 5.09
C ASP A 46 -0.83 3.35 5.11
N GLY A 47 -1.50 4.16 5.94
CA GLY A 47 -2.93 4.04 6.16
C GLY A 47 -3.76 4.39 4.93
N ARG A 48 -3.42 5.46 4.21
CA ARG A 48 -4.21 5.85 3.03
C ARG A 48 -4.02 4.87 1.89
N GLY A 49 -2.80 4.40 1.65
CA GLY A 49 -2.52 3.35 0.67
C GLY A 49 -3.31 2.09 0.99
N HIS A 50 -3.34 1.69 2.27
CA HIS A 50 -4.18 0.57 2.72
C HIS A 50 -5.68 0.78 2.44
N CYS A 51 -6.25 1.93 2.80
CA CYS A 51 -7.66 2.23 2.56
C CYS A 51 -7.99 2.19 1.06
N PHE A 52 -7.16 2.81 0.23
CA PHE A 52 -7.34 2.82 -1.23
C PHE A 52 -7.37 1.40 -1.80
N LEU A 53 -6.37 0.58 -1.47
CA LEU A 53 -6.26 -0.79 -1.98
C LEU A 53 -7.44 -1.65 -1.53
N SER A 54 -7.84 -1.53 -0.26
CA SER A 54 -8.97 -2.27 0.30
C SER A 54 -10.28 -1.89 -0.38
N GLU A 55 -10.55 -0.59 -0.57
CA GLU A 55 -11.74 -0.13 -1.28
C GLU A 55 -11.77 -0.53 -2.75
N GLN A 56 -10.64 -0.40 -3.45
CA GLN A 56 -10.54 -0.76 -4.87
C GLN A 56 -10.70 -2.26 -5.08
N SER A 57 -10.08 -3.07 -4.23
CA SER A 57 -10.26 -4.52 -4.21
C SER A 57 -11.73 -4.88 -3.97
N ALA A 58 -12.40 -4.26 -2.99
CA ALA A 58 -13.81 -4.50 -2.70
C ALA A 58 -14.75 -4.05 -3.84
N LYS A 59 -14.39 -2.99 -4.57
CA LYS A 59 -15.09 -2.54 -5.81
C LYS A 59 -14.82 -3.43 -7.02
N GLY A 60 -13.97 -4.46 -6.88
CA GLY A 60 -13.66 -5.41 -7.93
C GLY A 60 -12.64 -4.91 -8.96
N ASN A 61 -11.86 -3.88 -8.63
CA ASN A 61 -10.76 -3.43 -9.50
C ASN A 61 -9.67 -4.51 -9.55
N PRO A 62 -9.43 -5.16 -10.71
CA PRO A 62 -8.51 -6.29 -10.77
C PRO A 62 -7.03 -5.85 -10.85
N HIS A 63 -6.77 -4.54 -11.01
CA HIS A 63 -5.46 -3.91 -11.17
C HIS A 63 -4.84 -3.40 -9.87
N VAL A 64 -5.44 -3.74 -8.73
CA VAL A 64 -4.82 -3.62 -7.40
C VAL A 64 -4.60 -5.01 -6.79
N VAL A 65 -3.77 -5.07 -5.75
CA VAL A 65 -3.66 -6.26 -4.90
C VAL A 65 -5.03 -6.61 -4.35
N ARG A 66 -5.39 -7.89 -4.44
CA ARG A 66 -6.62 -8.40 -3.84
C ARG A 66 -6.47 -8.46 -2.33
N VAL A 67 -7.26 -7.67 -1.64
CA VAL A 67 -7.49 -7.75 -0.20
C VAL A 67 -8.55 -8.82 0.04
N ILE A 68 -8.14 -9.90 0.70
CA ILE A 68 -9.01 -11.05 1.04
C ILE A 68 -9.82 -10.72 2.30
N GLN A 69 -9.16 -10.12 3.29
CA GLN A 69 -9.79 -9.62 4.50
C GLN A 69 -9.07 -8.36 4.95
N ASP A 70 -9.82 -7.28 5.15
CA ASP A 70 -9.34 -6.04 5.74
C ASP A 70 -9.60 -6.08 7.26
N PHE A 71 -8.55 -5.98 8.07
CA PHE A 71 -8.65 -5.89 9.52
C PHE A 71 -8.62 -4.43 10.01
N GLY A 72 -8.33 -3.48 9.11
CA GLY A 72 -8.22 -2.06 9.43
C GLY A 72 -7.01 -1.72 10.31
N PRO A 73 -7.09 -0.61 11.07
CA PRO A 73 -6.06 -0.24 12.03
C PRO A 73 -6.10 -1.20 13.23
N VAL A 74 -4.94 -1.78 13.58
CA VAL A 74 -4.83 -2.79 14.64
C VAL A 74 -4.11 -2.30 15.88
N ALA A 75 -3.24 -1.30 15.75
CA ALA A 75 -2.59 -0.60 16.86
C ALA A 75 -2.02 0.75 16.42
N PRO A 76 -1.73 1.69 17.34
CA PRO A 76 -0.83 2.81 17.06
C PRO A 76 0.50 2.35 16.50
N ALA A 77 1.09 3.13 15.59
CA ALA A 77 2.45 2.88 15.13
C ALA A 77 3.45 3.28 16.24
N ASP A 78 4.51 2.47 16.44
CA ASP A 78 5.50 2.75 17.49
C ASP A 78 6.34 4.00 17.18
N ASP A 79 6.69 4.20 15.91
CA ASP A 79 7.47 5.35 15.43
C ASP A 79 6.58 6.50 14.93
N ALA A 80 5.36 6.60 15.45
CA ALA A 80 4.38 7.58 15.01
C ALA A 80 4.89 9.02 15.17
N TYR A 81 4.98 9.78 14.07
CA TYR A 81 5.29 11.22 14.14
C TYR A 81 4.06 12.04 14.57
N LEU A 82 2.87 11.51 14.29
CA LEU A 82 1.58 12.11 14.61
C LEU A 82 0.69 11.10 15.36
N ASP A 83 -0.19 11.60 16.23
CA ASP A 83 -1.10 10.79 17.04
C ASP A 83 -2.16 10.00 16.23
N ASP A 84 -2.13 10.05 14.90
CA ASP A 84 -3.03 9.38 13.98
C ASP A 84 -2.33 8.39 13.03
N GLU A 85 -1.06 8.03 13.32
CA GLU A 85 -0.36 6.96 12.63
C GLU A 85 -0.60 5.61 13.33
N PHE A 86 -1.02 4.62 12.53
CA PHE A 86 -1.42 3.30 13.00
C PHE A 86 -0.74 2.22 12.16
N TYR A 87 -0.60 1.03 12.75
CA TYR A 87 -0.41 -0.19 11.98
C TYR A 87 -1.74 -0.63 11.37
N TRP A 88 -1.74 -0.87 10.06
CA TRP A 88 -2.87 -1.33 9.27
C TRP A 88 -2.62 -2.76 8.78
N LEU A 89 -3.61 -3.63 8.98
CA LEU A 89 -3.47 -5.05 8.70
C LEU A 89 -4.49 -5.54 7.67
N ALA A 90 -4.02 -6.27 6.67
CA ALA A 90 -4.86 -6.99 5.73
C ALA A 90 -4.31 -8.38 5.45
N GLN A 91 -5.20 -9.34 5.19
CA GLN A 91 -4.87 -10.55 4.46
C GLN A 91 -4.91 -10.25 2.96
N VAL A 92 -3.84 -10.55 2.25
CA VAL A 92 -3.69 -10.25 0.82
C VAL A 92 -3.34 -11.49 0.01
N GLU A 93 -3.54 -11.41 -1.30
CA GLU A 93 -3.11 -12.49 -2.21
C GLU A 93 -1.58 -12.57 -2.38
N TRP A 94 -1.13 -13.71 -2.91
CA TRP A 94 0.26 -13.94 -3.29
C TRP A 94 0.62 -13.26 -4.61
N LEU A 95 1.69 -12.46 -4.60
CA LEU A 95 2.21 -11.75 -5.76
C LEU A 95 3.72 -11.93 -5.91
N GLN A 96 4.24 -11.67 -7.10
CA GLN A 96 5.66 -11.71 -7.41
C GLN A 96 6.16 -10.34 -7.85
N PRO A 97 7.37 -9.91 -7.43
CA PRO A 97 7.99 -8.71 -7.97
C PRO A 97 8.13 -8.76 -9.49
N VAL A 98 7.98 -7.62 -10.14
CA VAL A 98 8.35 -7.47 -11.55
C VAL A 98 9.86 -7.21 -11.60
N ASP A 99 10.60 -8.04 -12.34
CA ASP A 99 12.03 -7.83 -12.53
C ASP A 99 12.25 -6.58 -13.40
N PRO A 100 12.88 -5.50 -12.87
CA PRO A 100 13.10 -4.26 -13.61
C PRO A 100 14.06 -4.43 -14.80
N THR A 101 14.85 -5.50 -14.84
CA THR A 101 15.78 -5.81 -15.95
C THR A 101 15.14 -6.62 -17.07
N SER A 102 13.94 -7.17 -16.84
CA SER A 102 13.16 -7.84 -17.88
C SER A 102 12.66 -6.85 -18.92
N THR A 103 12.33 -7.31 -20.14
CA THR A 103 11.82 -6.42 -21.20
C THR A 103 10.56 -5.67 -20.78
N GLU A 104 9.62 -6.31 -20.08
CA GLU A 104 8.41 -5.65 -19.59
C GLU A 104 8.71 -4.70 -18.43
N GLY A 105 9.57 -5.12 -17.49
CA GLY A 105 9.99 -4.29 -16.35
C GLY A 105 10.69 -3.02 -16.81
N ALA A 106 11.63 -3.10 -17.75
CA ALA A 106 12.33 -1.95 -18.29
C ALA A 106 11.38 -0.95 -18.98
N ARG A 107 10.39 -1.44 -19.74
CA ARG A 107 9.36 -0.59 -20.36
C ARG A 107 8.50 0.12 -19.32
N LEU A 108 8.11 -0.58 -18.25
CA LEU A 108 7.36 -0.01 -17.13
C LEU A 108 8.19 1.02 -16.36
N THR A 109 9.46 0.73 -16.07
CA THR A 109 10.38 1.68 -15.45
C THR A 109 10.53 2.93 -16.29
N GLU A 110 10.77 2.80 -17.60
CA GLU A 110 10.86 3.95 -18.51
C GLU A 110 9.57 4.76 -18.51
N LEU A 111 8.42 4.09 -18.60
CA LEU A 111 7.11 4.74 -18.57
C LEU A 111 6.91 5.51 -17.26
N PHE A 112 7.19 4.90 -16.11
CA PHE A 112 7.00 5.54 -14.81
C PHE A 112 7.95 6.72 -14.63
N THR A 113 9.21 6.61 -15.05
CA THR A 113 10.16 7.73 -15.08
C THR A 113 9.68 8.85 -16.00
N GLN A 114 9.11 8.56 -17.18
CA GLN A 114 8.56 9.60 -18.05
C GLN A 114 7.35 10.33 -17.43
N LEU A 115 6.57 9.63 -16.61
CA LEU A 115 5.40 10.22 -15.95
C LEU A 115 5.79 11.11 -14.76
N THR A 116 6.84 10.72 -14.02
CA THR A 116 7.15 11.26 -12.68
C THR A 116 8.53 11.89 -12.55
N ASP A 117 9.34 11.84 -13.61
CA ASP A 117 10.76 12.20 -13.58
C ASP A 117 11.59 11.37 -12.59
N GLY A 118 11.06 10.21 -12.17
CA GLY A 118 11.71 9.26 -11.26
C GLY A 118 11.46 9.52 -9.78
N GLU A 119 10.63 10.52 -9.46
CA GLU A 119 10.35 10.97 -8.10
C GLU A 119 8.90 10.67 -7.69
N LEU A 120 8.60 10.84 -6.40
CA LEU A 120 7.22 10.81 -5.91
C LEU A 120 6.43 11.99 -6.47
N VAL A 121 5.15 11.77 -6.75
CA VAL A 121 4.26 12.84 -7.23
C VAL A 121 3.54 13.48 -6.05
N GLU A 122 4.11 14.58 -5.57
CA GLU A 122 3.51 15.40 -4.52
C GLU A 122 2.26 16.16 -4.99
N HIS A 123 1.50 16.69 -4.02
CA HIS A 123 0.23 17.37 -4.25
C HIS A 123 0.31 18.48 -5.32
N GLU A 124 1.37 19.29 -5.32
CA GLU A 124 1.61 20.38 -6.27
C GLU A 124 1.78 19.93 -7.74
N HIS A 125 2.25 18.69 -7.95
CA HIS A 125 2.49 18.12 -9.29
C HIS A 125 1.33 17.23 -9.78
N ARG A 126 0.35 16.95 -8.93
CA ARG A 126 -0.68 15.94 -9.17
C ARG A 126 -1.57 16.24 -10.38
N ALA A 127 -1.94 17.50 -10.58
CA ALA A 127 -2.77 17.91 -11.72
C ALA A 127 -2.08 17.62 -13.07
N GLN A 128 -0.79 17.95 -13.17
CA GLN A 128 0.01 17.67 -14.37
C GLN A 128 0.20 16.17 -14.56
N PHE A 129 0.47 15.44 -13.49
CA PHE A 129 0.61 13.99 -13.52
C PHE A 129 -0.66 13.27 -14.02
N LEU A 130 -1.84 13.70 -13.54
CA LEU A 130 -3.13 13.18 -13.99
C LEU A 130 -3.35 13.38 -15.50
N GLU A 131 -2.96 14.55 -16.02
CA GLU A 131 -3.02 14.83 -17.45
C GLU A 131 -2.08 13.92 -18.25
N ARG A 132 -0.82 13.79 -17.81
CA ARG A 132 0.18 12.90 -18.44
C ARG A 132 -0.31 11.44 -18.46
N CYS A 133 -0.79 10.92 -17.32
CA CYS A 133 -1.34 9.57 -17.23
C CYS A 133 -2.52 9.37 -18.20
N SER A 134 -3.43 10.34 -18.26
CA SER A 134 -4.61 10.27 -19.14
C SER A 134 -4.22 10.26 -20.63
N GLN A 135 -3.23 11.07 -21.01
CA GLN A 135 -2.72 11.10 -22.38
C GLN A 135 -2.05 9.78 -22.75
N VAL A 136 -1.20 9.25 -21.88
CA VAL A 136 -0.52 7.97 -22.13
C VAL A 136 -1.52 6.82 -22.18
N ALA A 137 -2.48 6.74 -21.26
CA ALA A 137 -3.49 5.69 -21.25
C ALA A 137 -4.32 5.65 -22.55
N ARG A 138 -4.52 6.79 -23.22
CA ARG A 138 -5.19 6.84 -24.54
C ARG A 138 -4.30 6.34 -25.68
N ASN A 139 -2.99 6.59 -25.59
CA ASN A 139 -2.04 6.29 -26.66
C ASN A 139 -1.42 4.89 -26.54
N GLN A 140 -1.35 4.33 -25.33
CA GLN A 140 -0.75 3.04 -25.01
C GLN A 140 -1.79 2.13 -24.34
N SER A 141 -2.66 1.52 -25.15
CA SER A 141 -3.81 0.73 -24.69
C SER A 141 -3.42 -0.45 -23.79
N GLU A 142 -2.21 -0.99 -23.94
CA GLU A 142 -1.69 -2.09 -23.11
C GLU A 142 -1.53 -1.69 -21.63
N PHE A 143 -1.17 -0.44 -21.35
CA PHE A 143 -0.97 0.06 -19.98
C PHE A 143 -2.17 0.83 -19.44
N ALA A 144 -3.17 1.12 -20.28
CA ALA A 144 -4.32 1.93 -19.90
C ALA A 144 -5.01 1.47 -18.62
N PRO A 145 -5.26 0.16 -18.37
CA PRO A 145 -5.92 -0.27 -17.13
C PRO A 145 -5.08 -0.02 -15.87
N LEU A 146 -3.75 -0.20 -15.98
CA LEU A 146 -2.81 0.06 -14.89
C LEU A 146 -2.75 1.56 -14.58
N LEU A 147 -2.68 2.40 -15.62
CA LEU A 147 -2.67 3.86 -15.48
C LEU A 147 -4.01 4.42 -14.98
N ASN A 148 -5.14 3.83 -15.38
CA ASN A 148 -6.45 4.22 -14.87
C ASN A 148 -6.59 3.97 -13.36
N THR A 149 -5.93 2.93 -12.84
CA THR A 149 -5.88 2.68 -11.39
C THR A 149 -5.00 3.70 -10.69
N LEU A 150 -3.87 4.08 -11.31
CA LEU A 150 -2.99 5.12 -10.78
C LEU A 150 -3.65 6.51 -10.77
N ILE A 151 -4.46 6.83 -11.79
CA ILE A 151 -5.30 8.02 -11.83
C ILE A 151 -6.29 8.02 -10.65
N GLN A 152 -6.93 6.88 -10.39
CA GLN A 152 -7.83 6.74 -9.23
C GLN A 152 -7.08 6.92 -7.90
N ALA A 153 -5.86 6.39 -7.78
CA ALA A 153 -5.03 6.58 -6.60
C ALA A 153 -4.73 8.06 -6.36
N ALA A 154 -4.30 8.78 -7.40
CA ALA A 154 -4.08 10.22 -7.34
C ALA A 154 -5.34 11.00 -6.94
N GLN A 155 -6.50 10.64 -7.50
CA GLN A 155 -7.78 11.27 -7.18
C GLN A 155 -8.30 10.93 -5.77
N TYR A 156 -7.82 9.83 -5.18
CA TYR A 156 -8.20 9.40 -3.84
C TYR A 156 -7.47 10.18 -2.74
N LEU A 157 -6.33 10.79 -3.07
CA LEU A 157 -5.54 11.59 -2.14
C LEU A 157 -6.23 12.93 -1.80
N PRO A 158 -6.08 13.43 -0.56
CA PRO A 158 -6.56 14.77 -0.19
C PRO A 158 -5.91 15.87 -1.04
N GLU A 159 -6.57 17.01 -1.22
CA GLU A 159 -6.14 18.07 -2.14
C GLU A 159 -4.71 18.56 -1.88
N ASN A 160 -4.31 18.72 -0.62
CA ASN A 160 -3.02 19.30 -0.22
C ASN A 160 -2.15 18.32 0.60
N ASP A 161 -2.37 17.01 0.46
CA ASP A 161 -1.63 16.01 1.24
C ASP A 161 -1.45 14.70 0.47
N GLY A 162 -0.41 13.94 0.86
CA GLY A 162 -0.03 12.67 0.27
C GLY A 162 0.60 12.75 -1.12
N ALA A 163 1.28 11.67 -1.48
CA ALA A 163 1.99 11.50 -2.73
C ALA A 163 1.56 10.22 -3.46
N VAL A 164 1.67 10.23 -4.78
CA VAL A 164 1.53 9.02 -5.60
C VAL A 164 2.92 8.43 -5.79
N ASP A 165 3.06 7.14 -5.50
CA ASP A 165 4.33 6.40 -5.61
C ASP A 165 4.32 5.48 -6.85
N CYS A 166 4.49 6.13 -8.01
CA CYS A 166 4.54 5.47 -9.30
C CYS A 166 5.95 4.89 -9.56
N ASN A 167 6.24 3.75 -8.92
CA ASN A 167 7.52 3.05 -9.07
C ASN A 167 7.33 1.59 -9.48
N ILE A 168 8.31 1.03 -10.20
CA ILE A 168 8.34 -0.39 -10.57
C ILE A 168 8.32 -1.31 -9.34
N THR A 169 8.88 -0.88 -8.22
CA THR A 169 8.85 -1.63 -6.95
C THR A 169 7.47 -1.76 -6.35
N ASN A 170 6.53 -0.90 -6.76
CA ASN A 170 5.15 -0.85 -6.25
C ASN A 170 4.14 -1.49 -7.21
N VAL A 171 4.63 -2.09 -8.29
CA VAL A 171 3.86 -3.00 -9.12
C VAL A 171 4.33 -4.43 -8.97
N MET A 172 3.39 -5.34 -9.02
CA MET A 172 3.64 -6.76 -8.83
C MET A 172 2.90 -7.56 -9.89
N ARG A 173 3.39 -8.76 -10.18
CA ARG A 173 2.75 -9.71 -11.07
C ARG A 173 1.91 -10.70 -10.29
N ARG A 174 0.66 -10.90 -10.73
CA ARG A 174 -0.18 -11.99 -10.27
C ARG A 174 0.23 -13.31 -10.98
N PRO A 175 0.75 -14.33 -10.28
CA PRO A 175 1.32 -15.52 -10.94
C PRO A 175 0.30 -16.32 -11.73
N SER A 176 -0.96 -16.36 -11.30
CA SER A 176 -2.03 -17.13 -11.94
C SER A 176 -2.50 -16.58 -13.28
N THR A 177 -2.33 -15.28 -13.53
CA THR A 177 -2.82 -14.60 -14.75
C THR A 177 -1.72 -13.88 -15.53
N GLY A 178 -0.55 -13.69 -14.93
CA GLY A 178 0.54 -12.88 -15.48
C GLY A 178 0.30 -11.37 -15.42
N MET A 179 -0.84 -10.92 -14.89
CA MET A 179 -1.23 -9.51 -14.90
C MET A 179 -0.40 -8.66 -13.93
N ILE A 180 -0.01 -7.47 -14.39
CA ILE A 180 0.66 -6.45 -13.57
C ILE A 180 -0.40 -5.62 -12.84
N ILE A 181 -0.16 -5.39 -11.54
CA ILE A 181 -1.08 -4.70 -10.65
C ILE A 181 -0.33 -3.78 -9.68
N TRP A 182 -1.02 -2.80 -9.12
CA TRP A 182 -0.49 -1.96 -8.04
C TRP A 182 -0.59 -2.65 -6.68
N SER A 183 0.50 -2.66 -5.93
CA SER A 183 0.54 -3.11 -4.53
C SER A 183 0.74 -1.97 -3.54
N ASP A 184 1.26 -0.83 -3.96
CA ASP A 184 1.48 0.34 -3.07
C ASP A 184 1.57 1.67 -3.84
N PRO A 185 0.47 2.20 -4.40
CA PRO A 185 0.51 3.35 -5.30
C PRO A 185 0.45 4.73 -4.59
N ILE A 186 0.31 4.77 -3.27
CA ILE A 186 0.11 5.99 -2.47
C ILE A 186 1.12 5.97 -1.32
N HIS A 187 1.60 7.16 -0.91
CA HIS A 187 2.44 7.35 0.28
C HIS A 187 2.15 8.66 1.01
N PHE A 188 2.65 8.78 2.25
CA PHE A 188 2.76 10.02 3.06
C PHE A 188 1.45 10.71 3.41
N THR A 189 0.40 9.96 3.72
CA THR A 189 -0.82 10.55 4.28
C THR A 189 -1.54 9.56 5.20
N PRO A 190 -2.09 10.01 6.35
CA PRO A 190 -2.78 9.13 7.29
C PRO A 190 -3.99 8.42 6.69
N GLY A 191 -4.34 7.25 7.20
CA GLY A 191 -5.56 6.53 6.78
C GLY A 191 -6.84 7.12 7.37
N TYR A 192 -8.01 6.68 6.88
CA TYR A 192 -9.29 7.06 7.49
C TYR A 192 -9.70 6.04 8.54
N ILE A 193 -9.85 6.49 9.79
CA ILE A 193 -10.43 5.67 10.84
C ILE A 193 -11.78 6.23 11.30
N THR A 194 -12.68 5.34 11.66
CA THR A 194 -13.97 5.69 12.26
C THR A 194 -13.79 6.15 13.70
N GLU A 195 -14.80 6.85 14.24
CA GLU A 195 -14.81 7.24 15.66
C GLU A 195 -14.68 6.02 16.59
N ALA A 196 -15.34 4.91 16.25
CA ALA A 196 -15.24 3.66 17.01
C ALA A 196 -13.80 3.10 17.02
N GLN A 197 -13.12 3.11 15.87
CA GLN A 197 -11.72 2.71 15.77
C GLN A 197 -10.81 3.66 16.55
N GLN A 198 -11.04 4.98 16.49
CA GLN A 198 -10.28 5.96 17.27
C GLN A 198 -10.39 5.69 18.77
N ILE A 199 -11.60 5.41 19.28
CA ILE A 199 -11.81 5.06 20.69
C ILE A 199 -11.04 3.79 21.04
N GLN A 200 -11.08 2.77 20.20
CA GLN A 200 -10.33 1.53 20.41
C GLN A 200 -8.82 1.76 20.47
N MET A 201 -8.27 2.57 19.55
CA MET A 201 -6.84 2.91 19.54
C MET A 201 -6.43 3.68 20.80
N ASN A 202 -7.28 4.59 21.28
CA ASN A 202 -7.02 5.34 22.52
C ASN A 202 -7.03 4.44 23.76
N VAL A 203 -7.91 3.44 23.82
CA VAL A 203 -7.90 2.43 24.89
C VAL A 203 -6.60 1.63 24.83
N LEU A 204 -6.19 1.21 23.63
CA LEU A 204 -4.96 0.44 23.46
C LEU A 204 -3.72 1.21 23.91
N ARG A 205 -3.66 2.53 23.64
CA ARG A 205 -2.58 3.41 24.12
C ARG A 205 -2.42 3.36 25.63
N GLN A 206 -3.54 3.33 26.37
CA GLN A 206 -3.51 3.28 27.83
C GLN A 206 -3.10 1.91 28.38
N GLN A 207 -3.32 0.83 27.62
CA GLN A 207 -3.03 -0.54 28.03
C GLN A 207 -1.59 -0.94 27.77
N VAL A 208 -1.01 -0.49 26.65
CA VAL A 208 0.32 -0.88 26.20
C VAL A 208 1.41 0.07 26.74
N ALA A 209 1.07 1.32 27.10
CA ALA A 209 2.00 2.27 27.72
C ALA A 209 2.25 2.05 29.22
N GLN A 210 1.67 1.01 29.84
CA GLN A 210 1.90 0.59 31.22
C GLN A 210 2.92 -0.54 31.30
#